data_AF-A0A1M7B8G2-F1
#
_entry.id   AF-A0A1M7B8G2-F1
#
_cell.length_a   1.000
_cell.length_b   1.000
_cell.length_c   1.000
_cell.angle_alpha   90.00
_cell.angle_beta   90.00
_cell.angle_gamma   90.00
#
_symmetry.space_group_name_H-M   'P 1'
#
loop_
_entity.id
_entity.type
_entity.pdbx_description
1 polymer ?
#
loop_
_entity_poly.entity_id
_entity_poly.type
_entity_poly.pdbx_seq_one_letter_code
_entity_poly.pdbx_strand_id
1 'polypeptide(L)'
;MYQKRAYRRKIKDQKKSKKNKITKKDRIIALVSFVGIFVTASLFAYRMLFFGHSEVHNHKRDMAYELVANEEICMRNNSYRAELMPSVSIKNKTYYGCCESCTDYLAQNPEERYALDPISKTKVDKALAFILHPTGDQITKVYYFSSKENIKVFVNENKRL
;
A
#
# COMPACT_ATOMS: atom_id res chain seq x y z
N MET A 1 45.41 48.42 41.26
CA MET A 1 45.00 47.64 40.06
C MET A 1 43.53 47.17 40.04
N TYR A 2 42.87 46.98 41.19
CA TYR A 2 41.52 46.39 41.31
C TYR A 2 40.36 47.25 40.76
N GLN A 3 40.33 48.57 41.01
CA GLN A 3 39.22 49.44 40.61
C GLN A 3 39.03 49.55 39.07
N LYS A 4 40.12 49.48 38.29
CA LYS A 4 40.05 49.52 36.81
C LYS A 4 39.38 48.28 36.19
N ARG A 5 39.36 47.13 36.89
CA ARG A 5 38.68 45.90 36.43
C ARG A 5 37.18 45.95 36.70
N ALA A 6 36.78 46.40 37.89
CA ALA A 6 35.38 46.58 38.26
C ALA A 6 34.68 47.61 37.37
N TYR A 7 35.33 48.74 37.07
CA TYR A 7 34.83 49.76 36.15
C TYR A 7 34.62 49.23 34.72
N ARG A 8 35.59 48.47 34.19
CA ARG A 8 35.49 47.84 32.86
C ARG A 8 34.37 46.80 32.78
N ARG A 9 34.13 46.00 33.83
CA ARG A 9 32.98 45.08 33.88
C ARG A 9 31.65 45.84 33.85
N LYS A 10 31.51 46.89 34.66
CA LYS A 10 30.28 47.71 34.72
C LYS A 10 29.94 48.35 33.36
N ILE A 11 30.95 48.84 32.62
CA ILE A 11 30.76 49.36 31.25
C ILE A 11 30.36 48.25 30.27
N LYS A 12 30.94 47.05 30.39
CA LYS A 12 30.61 45.90 29.52
C LYS A 12 29.18 45.42 29.77
N ASP A 13 28.74 45.36 31.02
CA ASP A 13 27.39 44.96 31.40
C ASP A 13 26.35 46.02 31.01
N GLN A 14 26.66 47.31 31.17
CA GLN A 14 25.83 48.39 30.66
C GLN A 14 25.74 48.39 29.12
N LYS A 15 26.84 48.14 28.40
CA LYS A 15 26.81 47.97 26.93
C LYS A 15 25.99 46.74 26.52
N LYS A 16 26.07 45.62 27.26
CA LYS A 16 25.29 44.40 27.01
C LYS A 16 23.78 44.63 27.26
N SER A 17 23.43 45.32 28.34
CA SER A 17 22.05 45.73 28.67
C SER A 17 21.46 46.68 27.60
N LYS A 18 22.24 47.66 27.11
CA LYS A 18 21.83 48.53 26.00
C LYS A 18 21.66 47.80 24.67
N LYS A 19 22.47 46.76 24.42
CA LYS A 19 22.45 45.97 23.17
C LYS A 19 21.27 44.99 23.08
N ASN A 20 20.74 44.53 24.22
CA ASN A 20 19.58 43.61 24.29
C ASN A 20 18.24 44.34 24.47
N LYS A 21 18.20 45.65 24.23
CA LYS A 21 16.97 46.43 24.38
C LYS A 21 16.09 46.20 23.14
N ILE A 22 15.10 45.32 23.27
CA ILE A 22 14.10 45.01 22.23
C ILE A 22 13.56 46.32 21.67
N THR A 23 13.83 46.56 20.39
CA THR A 23 13.42 47.79 19.72
C THR A 23 11.97 47.69 19.25
N LYS A 24 11.34 48.84 18.95
CA LYS A 24 9.99 48.84 18.36
C LYS A 24 9.94 48.01 17.08
N LYS A 25 11.02 48.00 16.28
CA LYS A 25 11.14 47.20 15.06
C LYS A 25 11.16 45.70 15.36
N ASP A 26 11.87 45.27 16.40
CA ASP A 26 11.90 43.87 16.82
C ASP A 26 10.53 43.38 17.29
N ARG A 27 9.76 44.23 17.99
CA ARG A 27 8.37 43.93 18.37
C ARG A 27 7.44 43.81 17.16
N ILE A 28 7.61 44.69 16.16
CA ILE A 28 6.85 44.63 14.91
C ILE A 28 7.18 43.35 14.15
N ILE A 29 8.46 43.00 14.03
CA ILE A 29 8.90 41.74 13.39
C ILE A 29 8.29 40.53 14.11
N ALA A 30 8.35 40.49 15.44
CA ALA A 30 7.77 39.40 16.21
C ALA A 30 6.24 39.26 15.98
N LEU A 31 5.51 40.37 15.92
CA LEU A 31 4.08 40.37 15.64
C LEU A 31 3.76 39.89 14.22
N VAL A 32 4.50 40.36 13.22
CA VAL A 32 4.32 39.93 11.82
C VAL A 32 4.62 38.44 11.65
N SER A 33 5.68 37.94 12.30
CA SER A 33 6.01 36.50 12.29
C SER A 33 4.91 35.65 12.92
N PHE A 34 4.34 36.11 14.04
CA PHE A 34 3.28 35.38 14.73
C PHE A 34 2.02 35.32 13.86
N VAL A 35 1.61 36.44 13.26
CA VAL A 35 0.47 36.48 12.33
C VAL A 35 0.72 35.59 11.11
N GLY A 36 1.94 35.63 10.54
CA GLY A 36 2.31 34.79 9.41
C GLY A 36 2.17 33.29 9.71
N ILE A 37 2.66 32.85 10.89
CA ILE A 37 2.53 31.46 11.34
C ILE A 37 1.07 31.07 11.53
N PHE A 38 0.24 31.96 12.10
CA PHE A 38 -1.18 31.70 12.26
C PHE A 38 -1.91 31.58 10.92
N VAL A 39 -1.60 32.42 9.94
CA VAL A 39 -2.19 32.36 8.60
C VAL A 39 -1.76 31.08 7.88
N THR A 40 -0.48 30.69 7.94
CA THR A 40 -0.01 29.46 7.30
C THR A 40 -0.58 28.22 7.98
N ALA A 41 -0.63 28.17 9.30
CA ALA A 41 -1.28 27.09 10.05
C ALA A 41 -2.77 27.01 9.75
N SER A 42 -3.46 28.14 9.63
CA SER A 42 -4.89 28.20 9.28
C SER A 42 -5.14 27.73 7.84
N LEU A 43 -4.28 28.12 6.89
CA LEU A 43 -4.35 27.62 5.51
C LEU A 43 -4.07 26.12 5.42
N PHE A 44 -3.12 25.61 6.21
CA PHE A 44 -2.82 24.19 6.28
C PHE A 44 -3.95 23.40 6.95
N ALA A 45 -4.55 23.93 8.02
CA ALA A 45 -5.73 23.35 8.67
C ALA A 45 -6.95 23.39 7.75
N TYR A 46 -7.18 24.48 7.02
CA TYR A 46 -8.22 24.56 5.99
C TYR A 46 -7.96 23.56 4.87
N ARG A 47 -6.71 23.39 4.42
CA ARG A 47 -6.34 22.31 3.48
C ARG A 47 -6.60 20.94 4.09
N MET A 48 -6.26 20.67 5.35
CA MET A 48 -6.58 19.39 5.98
C MET A 48 -8.08 19.16 6.16
N LEU A 49 -8.87 20.19 6.45
CA LEU A 49 -10.32 20.05 6.68
C LEU A 49 -11.13 20.00 5.38
N PHE A 50 -10.69 20.69 4.33
CA PHE A 50 -11.41 20.76 3.05
C PHE A 50 -10.76 19.93 1.92
N PHE A 51 -9.45 19.63 1.97
CA PHE A 51 -8.78 18.66 1.09
C PHE A 51 -8.51 17.30 1.80
N GLY A 52 -8.97 17.12 3.03
CA GLY A 52 -8.81 15.88 3.81
C GLY A 52 -10.02 14.93 3.79
N HIS A 53 -10.79 14.94 2.71
CA HIS A 53 -11.29 13.67 2.20
C HIS A 53 -10.52 13.40 0.92
N SER A 54 -9.44 12.63 1.02
CA SER A 54 -9.26 11.60 0.01
C SER A 54 -10.55 10.78 0.08
N GLU A 55 -11.56 11.19 -0.68
CA GLU A 55 -12.37 10.21 -1.36
C GLU A 55 -11.33 9.35 -2.06
N VAL A 56 -10.94 8.24 -1.43
CA VAL A 56 -10.70 7.02 -2.17
C VAL A 56 -11.97 6.96 -3.00
N HIS A 57 -11.91 7.47 -4.23
CA HIS A 57 -13.00 7.36 -5.16
C HIS A 57 -13.23 5.87 -5.20
N ASN A 58 -14.25 5.46 -4.46
CA ASN A 58 -14.82 4.15 -4.47
C ASN A 58 -15.57 4.15 -5.79
N HIS A 59 -14.82 4.21 -6.88
CA HIS A 59 -15.29 3.77 -8.15
C HIS A 59 -15.50 2.30 -7.88
N LYS A 60 -16.75 1.98 -7.55
CA LYS A 60 -17.33 0.67 -7.71
C LYS A 60 -17.17 0.35 -9.19
N ARG A 61 -15.94 -0.02 -9.58
CA ARG A 61 -15.70 -0.68 -10.85
C ARG A 61 -16.28 -2.04 -10.58
N ASP A 62 -17.41 -2.31 -11.21
CA ASP A 62 -17.94 -3.67 -11.27
C ASP A 62 -16.77 -4.55 -11.68
N MET A 63 -16.23 -5.31 -10.72
CA MET A 63 -15.09 -6.16 -10.94
C MET A 63 -15.59 -7.25 -11.87
N ALA A 64 -15.16 -7.19 -13.13
CA ALA A 64 -15.42 -8.26 -14.07
C ALA A 64 -14.49 -9.42 -13.72
N TYR A 65 -14.91 -10.64 -14.08
CA TYR A 65 -14.19 -11.85 -13.79
C TYR A 65 -14.20 -12.73 -15.03
N GLU A 66 -13.10 -13.43 -15.26
CA GLU A 66 -12.98 -14.40 -16.34
C GLU A 66 -12.44 -15.75 -15.84
N LEU A 67 -12.87 -16.81 -16.51
CA LEU A 67 -12.27 -18.12 -16.35
C LEU A 67 -11.02 -18.19 -17.20
N VAL A 68 -9.90 -18.58 -16.59
CA VAL A 68 -8.58 -18.63 -17.22
C VAL A 68 -8.05 -20.05 -17.29
N ALA A 69 -7.20 -20.32 -18.28
CA ALA A 69 -6.61 -21.65 -18.45
C ALA A 69 -5.49 -21.89 -17.42
N ASN A 70 -5.27 -23.15 -17.06
CA ASN A 70 -4.19 -23.53 -16.13
C ASN A 70 -2.81 -23.08 -16.62
N GLU A 71 -2.59 -23.14 -17.94
CA GLU A 71 -1.31 -22.81 -18.59
C GLU A 71 -0.95 -21.32 -18.59
N GLU A 72 -1.87 -20.45 -18.18
CA GLU A 72 -1.66 -19.00 -18.10
C GLU A 72 -1.35 -18.54 -16.66
N ILE A 73 -1.21 -19.49 -15.73
CA ILE A 73 -1.12 -19.24 -14.29
C ILE A 73 0.21 -19.73 -13.73
N CYS A 74 0.86 -18.88 -12.92
CA CYS A 74 1.86 -19.36 -11.98
C CYS A 74 1.16 -19.86 -10.71
N MET A 75 1.07 -21.18 -10.55
CA MET A 75 0.40 -21.83 -9.42
C MET A 75 1.12 -21.63 -8.09
N ARG A 76 2.44 -21.41 -8.11
CA ARG A 76 3.21 -21.05 -6.90
C ARG A 76 2.79 -19.69 -6.37
N ASN A 77 2.68 -18.70 -7.26
CA ASN A 77 2.40 -17.32 -6.88
C ASN A 77 0.89 -17.00 -6.90
N ASN A 78 0.04 -17.95 -7.30
CA ASN A 78 -1.40 -17.78 -7.50
C ASN A 78 -1.70 -16.55 -8.37
N SER A 79 -0.98 -16.43 -9.49
CA SER A 79 -0.99 -15.23 -10.33
C SER A 79 -1.18 -15.53 -11.82
N TYR A 80 -2.09 -14.82 -12.48
CA TYR A 80 -2.29 -14.77 -13.92
C TYR A 80 -1.14 -14.03 -14.64
N ARG A 81 -0.76 -14.55 -15.81
CA ARG A 81 0.40 -14.08 -16.59
C ARG A 81 0.07 -13.69 -18.03
N ALA A 82 -1.08 -14.08 -18.57
CA ALA A 82 -1.47 -13.84 -19.97
C ALA A 82 -0.45 -14.36 -21.00
N GLU A 83 0.31 -15.40 -20.64
CA GLU A 83 1.28 -16.10 -21.48
C GLU A 83 1.41 -17.56 -21.02
N LEU A 84 1.90 -18.43 -21.90
CA LEU A 84 2.08 -19.86 -21.60
C LEU A 84 3.23 -20.09 -20.60
N MET A 85 2.94 -20.87 -19.56
CA MET A 85 3.86 -21.14 -18.47
C MET A 85 4.61 -22.48 -18.63
N PRO A 86 5.88 -22.57 -18.19
CA PRO A 86 6.54 -23.85 -17.93
C PRO A 86 5.70 -24.76 -17.04
N SER A 87 5.76 -26.07 -17.31
CA SER A 87 4.98 -27.06 -16.58
C SER A 87 5.81 -28.21 -16.01
N VAL A 88 5.28 -28.85 -14.98
CA VAL A 88 5.83 -30.08 -14.39
C VAL A 88 4.70 -31.10 -14.22
N SER A 89 4.98 -32.35 -14.62
CA SER A 89 4.05 -33.47 -14.47
C SER A 89 4.31 -34.23 -13.19
N ILE A 90 3.30 -34.37 -12.33
CA ILE A 90 3.41 -35.05 -11.04
C ILE A 90 2.17 -35.93 -10.84
N LYS A 91 2.35 -37.25 -10.69
CA LYS A 91 1.25 -38.22 -10.52
C LYS A 91 0.13 -38.03 -11.57
N ASN A 92 0.51 -37.88 -12.83
CA ASN A 92 -0.39 -37.67 -13.98
C ASN A 92 -1.20 -36.37 -13.95
N LYS A 93 -0.76 -35.37 -13.18
CA LYS A 93 -1.32 -34.01 -13.19
C LYS A 93 -0.26 -33.00 -13.61
N THR A 94 -0.68 -31.98 -14.32
CA THR A 94 0.21 -30.93 -14.84
C THR A 94 0.06 -29.68 -13.99
N TYR A 95 1.19 -29.15 -13.51
CA TYR A 95 1.25 -27.92 -12.73
C TYR A 95 2.10 -26.88 -13.44
N TYR A 96 1.73 -25.61 -13.32
CA TYR A 96 2.33 -24.52 -14.08
C TYR A 96 2.99 -23.48 -13.17
N GLY A 97 4.16 -22.99 -13.56
CA GLY A 97 4.93 -21.99 -12.81
C GLY A 97 5.62 -21.01 -13.75
N CYS A 98 5.77 -19.74 -13.34
CA CYS A 98 6.35 -18.71 -14.21
C CYS A 98 7.85 -18.84 -14.48
N CYS A 99 8.54 -19.80 -13.86
CA CYS A 99 9.91 -20.17 -14.14
C CYS A 99 10.22 -21.57 -13.59
N GLU A 100 11.38 -22.13 -13.95
CA GLU A 100 11.83 -23.46 -13.51
C GLU A 100 11.85 -23.59 -11.98
N SER A 101 12.34 -22.57 -11.27
CA SER A 101 12.30 -22.58 -9.80
C SER A 101 10.88 -22.66 -9.21
N CYS A 102 9.85 -22.18 -9.94
CA CYS A 102 8.47 -22.31 -9.50
C CYS A 102 7.93 -23.72 -9.73
N THR A 103 8.26 -24.35 -10.87
CA THR A 103 7.86 -25.74 -11.13
C THR A 103 8.58 -26.71 -10.19
N ASP A 104 9.87 -26.50 -9.92
CA ASP A 104 10.63 -27.31 -8.96
C ASP A 104 10.07 -27.20 -7.55
N TYR A 105 9.70 -25.98 -7.15
CA TYR A 105 9.07 -25.74 -5.85
C TYR A 105 7.75 -26.53 -5.71
N LEU A 106 6.91 -26.54 -6.76
CA LEU A 106 5.66 -27.33 -6.78
C LEU A 106 5.91 -28.84 -6.79
N ALA A 107 7.02 -29.30 -7.38
CA ALA A 107 7.43 -30.70 -7.34
C ALA A 107 7.85 -31.13 -5.92
N GLN A 108 8.63 -30.29 -5.24
CA GLN A 108 9.21 -30.57 -3.93
C GLN A 108 8.22 -30.35 -2.77
N ASN A 109 7.20 -29.50 -2.95
CA ASN A 109 6.27 -29.10 -1.90
C ASN A 109 4.82 -29.54 -2.22
N PRO A 110 4.39 -30.74 -1.80
CA PRO A 110 3.06 -31.26 -2.11
C PRO A 110 1.89 -30.36 -1.70
N GLU A 111 2.01 -29.65 -0.59
CA GLU A 111 0.94 -28.78 -0.06
C GLU A 111 0.68 -27.56 -0.94
N GLU A 112 1.70 -27.07 -1.65
CA GLU A 112 1.62 -25.90 -2.54
C GLU A 112 0.83 -26.17 -3.82
N ARG A 113 0.57 -27.45 -4.12
CA ARG A 113 -0.28 -27.89 -5.23
C ARG A 113 -1.76 -27.76 -4.93
N TYR A 114 -2.13 -27.33 -3.72
CA TYR A 114 -3.51 -27.17 -3.31
C TYR A 114 -3.84 -25.71 -2.96
N ALA A 115 -5.11 -25.37 -3.10
CA ALA A 115 -5.68 -24.12 -2.66
C ALA A 115 -6.97 -24.39 -1.87
N LEU A 116 -7.47 -23.37 -1.17
CA LEU A 116 -8.79 -23.43 -0.53
C LEU A 116 -9.81 -22.74 -1.43
N ASP A 117 -10.92 -23.43 -1.68
CA ASP A 117 -12.07 -22.84 -2.35
C ASP A 117 -12.63 -21.68 -1.49
N PRO A 118 -12.74 -20.44 -2.02
CA PRO A 118 -13.20 -19.29 -1.25
C PRO A 118 -14.61 -19.45 -0.67
N ILE A 119 -15.47 -20.29 -1.27
CA ILE A 119 -16.85 -20.50 -0.82
C ILE A 119 -16.96 -21.72 0.08
N SER A 120 -16.59 -22.91 -0.41
CA SER A 120 -16.77 -24.15 0.35
C SER A 120 -15.67 -24.41 1.39
N LYS A 121 -14.55 -23.66 1.33
CA LYS A 121 -13.35 -23.87 2.16
C LYS A 121 -12.70 -25.24 1.99
N THR A 122 -13.10 -26.02 0.99
CA THR A 122 -12.52 -27.33 0.71
C THR A 122 -11.14 -27.18 0.07
N LYS A 123 -10.23 -28.11 0.38
CA LYS A 123 -8.93 -28.21 -0.29
C LYS A 123 -9.12 -28.70 -1.73
N VAL A 124 -8.64 -27.94 -2.70
CA VAL A 124 -8.76 -28.21 -4.14
C VAL A 124 -7.36 -28.35 -4.74
N ASP A 125 -7.15 -29.37 -5.57
CA ASP A 125 -5.91 -29.53 -6.33
C ASP A 125 -5.88 -28.49 -7.46
N LYS A 126 -4.84 -27.65 -7.49
CA LYS A 126 -4.71 -26.55 -8.45
C LYS A 126 -4.73 -27.03 -9.90
N ALA A 127 -4.25 -28.24 -10.19
CA ALA A 127 -4.27 -28.80 -11.55
C ALA A 127 -5.67 -29.18 -12.05
N LEU A 128 -6.64 -29.34 -11.14
CA LEU A 128 -8.03 -29.75 -11.46
C LEU A 128 -9.05 -28.65 -11.16
N ALA A 129 -8.61 -27.52 -10.63
CA ALA A 129 -9.48 -26.44 -10.19
C ALA A 129 -10.04 -25.64 -11.37
N PHE A 130 -11.22 -25.06 -11.16
CA PHE A 130 -11.66 -23.92 -11.97
C PHE A 130 -10.96 -22.66 -11.46
N ILE A 131 -10.32 -21.90 -12.34
CA ILE A 131 -9.54 -20.72 -11.97
C ILE A 131 -10.29 -19.47 -12.43
N LEU A 132 -10.54 -18.58 -11.47
CA LEU A 132 -11.19 -17.30 -11.71
C LEU A 132 -10.18 -16.17 -11.51
N HIS A 133 -10.07 -15.30 -12.51
CA HIS A 133 -9.25 -14.11 -12.47
C HIS A 133 -10.16 -12.86 -12.49
N PRO A 134 -10.01 -11.92 -11.53
CA PRO A 134 -10.67 -10.63 -11.63
C PRO A 134 -10.00 -9.77 -12.69
N THR A 135 -10.77 -9.37 -13.69
CA THR A 135 -10.30 -8.53 -14.79
C THR A 135 -10.33 -7.06 -14.35
N GLY A 136 -9.16 -6.44 -14.32
CA GLY A 136 -8.97 -5.05 -13.97
C GLY A 136 -7.49 -4.70 -14.07
N ASP A 137 -7.19 -3.43 -14.33
CA ASP A 137 -5.81 -2.99 -14.54
C ASP A 137 -4.92 -3.45 -13.39
N GLN A 138 -3.84 -4.16 -13.73
CA GLN A 138 -2.77 -4.61 -12.81
C GLN A 138 -3.16 -5.68 -11.77
N ILE A 139 -4.37 -6.26 -11.84
CA ILE A 139 -4.73 -7.39 -10.97
C ILE A 139 -4.18 -8.67 -11.57
N THR A 140 -3.29 -9.35 -10.84
CA THR A 140 -2.76 -10.66 -11.26
C THR A 140 -3.26 -11.80 -10.41
N LYS A 141 -3.89 -11.54 -9.25
CA LYS A 141 -4.33 -12.59 -8.33
C LYS A 141 -5.42 -13.47 -8.94
N VAL A 142 -5.34 -14.79 -8.72
CA VAL A 142 -6.42 -15.72 -9.07
C VAL A 142 -7.02 -16.45 -7.87
N TYR A 143 -8.20 -17.03 -8.08
CA TYR A 143 -8.94 -17.84 -7.12
C TYR A 143 -9.20 -19.22 -7.70
N TYR A 144 -9.13 -20.25 -6.86
CA TYR A 144 -9.31 -21.65 -7.25
C TYR A 144 -10.62 -22.18 -6.68
N PHE A 145 -11.41 -22.87 -7.50
CA PHE A 145 -12.71 -23.39 -7.11
C PHE A 145 -12.86 -24.88 -7.44
N SER A 146 -13.61 -25.56 -6.59
CA SER A 146 -14.00 -26.97 -6.75
C SER A 146 -15.15 -27.15 -7.75
N SER A 147 -15.95 -26.11 -7.97
CA SER A 147 -17.14 -26.15 -8.82
C SER A 147 -17.44 -24.79 -9.46
N LYS A 148 -18.22 -24.81 -10.55
CA LYS A 148 -18.73 -23.59 -11.21
C LYS A 148 -19.80 -22.90 -10.37
N GLU A 149 -20.51 -23.65 -9.53
CA GLU A 149 -21.52 -23.15 -8.61
C GLU A 149 -20.89 -22.21 -7.58
N ASN A 150 -19.74 -22.59 -7.03
CA ASN A 150 -19.01 -21.74 -6.08
C ASN A 150 -18.52 -20.44 -6.73
N ILE A 151 -18.11 -20.48 -8.00
CA ILE A 151 -17.78 -19.26 -8.77
C ILE A 151 -19.00 -18.33 -8.86
N LYS A 152 -20.18 -18.86 -9.19
CA LYS A 152 -21.41 -18.05 -9.27
C LYS A 152 -21.73 -17.37 -7.94
N VAL A 153 -21.63 -18.10 -6.83
CA VAL A 153 -21.83 -17.54 -5.48
C VAL A 153 -20.80 -16.44 -5.20
N PHE A 154 -19.52 -16.72 -5.43
CA PHE A 154 -18.43 -15.78 -5.21
C PHE A 154 -18.61 -14.48 -6.00
N VAL A 155 -18.89 -14.57 -7.29
CA VAL A 155 -19.11 -13.39 -8.14
C VAL A 155 -20.34 -12.59 -7.68
N ASN A 156 -21.41 -13.26 -7.27
CA ASN A 156 -22.62 -12.57 -6.77
C ASN A 156 -22.39 -11.85 -5.43
N GLU A 157 -21.63 -12.45 -4.50
CA GLU A 157 -21.28 -11.81 -3.23
C GLU A 157 -20.38 -10.59 -3.45
N ASN A 158 -19.40 -10.69 -4.36
CA ASN A 158 -18.43 -9.61 -4.62
C ASN A 158 -18.97 -8.50 -5.54
N LYS A 159 -20.08 -8.71 -6.27
CA LYS A 159 -20.79 -7.64 -7.01
C LYS A 159 -21.62 -6.72 -6.11
N ARG A 160 -22.01 -7.21 -4.92
CA ARG A 160 -22.90 -6.48 -4.00
C ARG A 160 -22.15 -5.48 -3.11
N LEU A 161 -20.87 -5.74 -2.84
CA LEU A 161 -19.94 -4.83 -2.18
C LEU A 161 -19.58 -3.68 -3.13
#